data_AF-A0A2M8FFK1-F1
#
_entry.id   AF-A0A2M8FFK1-F1
#
_cell.length_a   1.000
_cell.length_b   1.000
_cell.length_c   1.000
_cell.angle_alpha   90.00
_cell.angle_beta   90.00
_cell.angle_gamma   90.00
#
_symmetry.space_group_name_H-M   'P 1'
#
loop_
_entity.id
_entity.type
_entity.pdbx_description
1 polymer ?
#
loop_
_entity_poly.entity_id
_entity_poly.type
_entity_poly.pdbx_seq_one_letter_code
_entity_poly.pdbx_strand_id
1 'polypeptide(L)'
;MVFYALLLSLYDDERYLCRESTLSFVEGDAKGVLHEEQFTITDEEIESLKQELLIAVAEIVAGKFLVDRELAEKSTYAQLIRLLNI
;
A
#
# COMPACT_ATOMS: atom_id res chain seq x y z
N MET A 1 -2.72 -2.41 -6.10
CA MET A 1 -4.10 -2.39 -6.66
C MET A 1 -5.13 -2.85 -5.63
N VAL A 2 -4.88 -3.93 -4.88
CA VAL A 2 -5.74 -4.43 -3.78
C VAL A 2 -6.20 -3.34 -2.77
N PHE A 3 -5.34 -2.35 -2.48
CA PHE A 3 -5.71 -1.22 -1.61
C PHE A 3 -6.94 -0.43 -2.10
N TYR A 4 -7.08 -0.20 -3.41
CA TYR A 4 -8.22 0.53 -3.95
C TYR A 4 -9.50 -0.31 -3.90
N ALA A 5 -9.40 -1.62 -4.13
CA ALA A 5 -10.52 -2.54 -3.95
C ALA A 5 -11.00 -2.58 -2.49
N LEU A 6 -10.07 -2.58 -1.53
CA LEU A 6 -10.39 -2.45 -0.10
C LEU A 6 -11.09 -1.12 0.21
N LEU A 7 -10.61 0.01 -0.31
CA LEU A 7 -11.27 1.30 -0.07
C LEU A 7 -12.72 1.32 -0.57
N LEU A 8 -12.96 0.75 -1.75
CA LEU A 8 -14.30 0.69 -2.33
C LEU A 8 -15.20 -0.31 -1.59
N SER A 9 -14.66 -1.43 -1.10
CA SER A 9 -15.45 -2.40 -0.33
C SER A 9 -15.92 -1.83 1.02
N LEU A 10 -15.17 -0.88 1.60
CA LEU A 10 -15.56 -0.17 2.83
C LEU A 10 -16.66 0.88 2.62
N TYR A 11 -16.99 1.24 1.37
CA TYR A 11 -18.04 2.20 1.06
C TYR A 11 -19.47 1.63 1.18
N ASP A 12 -19.59 0.32 1.43
CA ASP A 12 -20.86 -0.39 1.69
C ASP A 12 -21.93 -0.23 0.58
N ASP A 13 -21.48 -0.19 -0.68
CA ASP A 13 -22.34 -0.19 -1.85
C ASP A 13 -21.79 -1.19 -2.88
N GLU A 14 -22.57 -2.24 -3.11
CA GLU A 14 -22.21 -3.39 -3.96
C GLU A 14 -21.83 -2.99 -5.38
N ARG A 15 -22.31 -1.83 -5.86
CA ARG A 15 -22.00 -1.31 -7.20
C ARG A 15 -20.52 -0.93 -7.37
N TYR A 16 -19.82 -0.70 -6.26
CA TYR A 16 -18.40 -0.32 -6.26
C TYR A 16 -17.46 -1.48 -5.96
N LEU A 17 -17.98 -2.69 -5.76
CA LEU A 17 -17.14 -3.87 -5.59
C LEU A 17 -16.35 -4.13 -6.88
N CYS A 18 -15.05 -3.83 -6.82
CA CYS A 18 -14.15 -3.89 -7.96
C CYS A 18 -13.27 -5.14 -7.84
N ARG A 19 -13.67 -6.22 -8.52
CA ARG A 19 -12.93 -7.50 -8.56
C ARG A 19 -11.94 -7.60 -9.70
N GLU A 20 -12.06 -6.72 -10.69
CA GLU A 20 -11.17 -6.64 -11.84
C GLU A 20 -10.59 -5.24 -11.92
N SER A 21 -9.27 -5.14 -12.05
CA SER A 21 -8.56 -3.87 -12.16
C SER A 21 -7.61 -3.92 -13.34
N THR A 22 -7.63 -2.89 -14.18
CA THR A 22 -6.72 -2.75 -15.32
C THR A 22 -5.72 -1.65 -15.04
N LEU A 23 -4.43 -1.98 -15.11
CA LEU A 23 -3.34 -1.02 -15.12
C LEU A 23 -2.93 -0.78 -16.58
N SER A 24 -3.17 0.44 -17.09
CA SER A 24 -2.77 0.83 -18.44
C SER A 24 -1.53 1.70 -18.38
N PHE A 25 -0.44 1.25 -19.01
CA PHE A 25 0.79 2.00 -19.11
C PHE A 25 0.70 2.97 -20.28
N VAL A 26 0.67 4.27 -19.97
CA VAL A 26 0.51 5.37 -20.94
C VAL A 26 1.79 5.62 -21.75
N GLU A 27 2.95 5.30 -21.18
CA GLU A 27 4.22 5.33 -21.89
C GLU A 27 4.42 3.97 -22.58
N GLY A 28 4.58 4.00 -23.90
CA GLY A 28 4.83 2.79 -24.68
C GLY A 28 6.20 2.21 -24.34
N ASP A 29 6.35 0.90 -24.56
CA ASP A 29 7.66 0.25 -24.43
C ASP A 29 8.70 0.80 -25.43
N ALA A 30 9.92 0.25 -25.44
CA ALA A 30 10.97 0.67 -26.38
C ALA A 30 10.58 0.56 -27.87
N LYS A 31 9.43 -0.05 -28.19
CA LYS A 31 8.85 -0.18 -29.54
C LYS A 31 7.56 0.64 -29.71
N GLY A 32 7.12 1.39 -28.69
CA GLY A 32 5.94 2.25 -28.70
C GLY A 32 4.61 1.51 -28.46
N VAL A 33 4.63 0.28 -27.94
CA VAL A 33 3.42 -0.49 -27.65
C VAL A 33 2.92 -0.16 -26.24
N LEU A 34 1.64 0.21 -26.13
CA LEU A 34 0.95 0.38 -24.85
C LEU A 34 0.68 -0.98 -24.24
N HIS A 35 1.05 -1.14 -22.96
CA HIS A 35 0.82 -2.38 -22.22
C HIS A 35 -0.34 -2.20 -21.25
N GLU A 36 -1.21 -3.19 -21.20
CA GLU A 36 -2.30 -3.26 -20.22
C GLU A 36 -2.17 -4.55 -19.43
N GLU A 37 -2.19 -4.43 -18.11
CA GLU A 37 -2.17 -5.57 -17.20
C GLU A 37 -3.50 -5.64 -16.46
N GLN A 38 -4.16 -6.80 -16.56
CA GLN A 38 -5.40 -7.08 -15.85
C GLN A 38 -5.08 -7.86 -14.58
N PHE A 39 -5.64 -7.39 -13.47
CA PHE A 39 -5.53 -8.00 -12.16
C PHE A 39 -6.91 -8.41 -11.69
N THR A 40 -7.04 -9.66 -11.28
CA THR A 40 -8.21 -10.13 -10.54
C THR A 40 -7.88 -10.04 -9.05
N ILE A 41 -8.72 -9.36 -8.29
CA ILE A 41 -8.55 -9.16 -6.85
C ILE A 41 -9.53 -10.09 -6.13
N THR A 42 -9.03 -10.91 -5.22
CA THR A 42 -9.86 -11.82 -4.43
C THR A 42 -10.21 -11.23 -3.06
N ASP A 43 -11.28 -11.74 -2.45
CA ASP A 43 -11.71 -11.32 -1.12
C ASP A 43 -10.65 -11.71 -0.06
N GLU A 44 -9.89 -12.78 -0.26
CA GLU A 44 -8.76 -13.17 0.59
C GLU A 44 -7.62 -12.16 0.55
N GLU A 45 -7.28 -11.63 -0.62
CA GLU A 45 -6.25 -10.59 -0.76
C GLU A 45 -6.68 -9.30 -0.05
N ILE A 46 -7.96 -8.93 -0.13
CA ILE A 46 -8.53 -7.77 0.56
C ILE A 46 -8.43 -7.94 2.07
N GLU A 47 -8.84 -9.09 2.61
CA GLU A 47 -8.78 -9.34 4.05
C GLU A 47 -7.34 -9.44 4.55
N SER A 48 -6.43 -10.07 3.77
CA SER A 48 -5.00 -10.10 4.10
C SER A 48 -4.40 -8.70 4.18
N LEU A 49 -4.69 -7.84 3.21
CA LEU A 49 -4.23 -6.45 3.22
C LEU A 49 -4.79 -5.66 4.40
N LYS A 50 -6.06 -5.88 4.75
CA LYS A 50 -6.68 -5.24 5.91
C LYS A 50 -5.97 -5.60 7.21
N GLN A 51 -5.61 -6.87 7.40
CA GLN A 51 -4.85 -7.30 8.58
C GLN A 51 -3.45 -6.68 8.61
N GLU A 52 -2.77 -6.62 7.46
CA GLU A 52 -1.47 -5.96 7.34
C GLU A 52 -1.55 -4.47 7.72
N LEU A 53 -2.58 -3.75 7.24
CA LEU A 53 -2.80 -2.35 7.58
C LEU A 53 -3.07 -2.15 9.08
N LEU A 54 -3.87 -3.01 9.71
CA LEU A 54 -4.13 -2.93 11.15
C LEU A 54 -2.85 -3.08 11.97
N ILE A 55 -1.98 -4.03 11.58
CA ILE A 55 -0.67 -4.22 12.21
C ILE A 55 0.18 -2.96 12.00
N ALA A 56 0.34 -2.51 10.76
CA ALA A 56 1.16 -1.34 10.43
C ALA A 56 0.71 -0.08 11.19
N VAL A 57 -0.61 0.17 11.27
CA VAL A 57 -1.16 1.29 12.04
C VAL A 57 -0.84 1.16 13.52
N ALA A 58 -0.98 -0.02 14.11
CA ALA A 58 -0.63 -0.24 15.51
C ALA A 58 0.85 0.05 15.78
N GLU A 59 1.74 -0.32 14.85
CA GLU A 59 3.18 -0.05 14.95
C GLU A 59 3.54 1.42 14.82
N ILE A 60 2.88 2.13 13.90
CA ILE A 60 3.04 3.58 13.71
C ILE A 60 2.55 4.34 14.95
N VAL A 61 1.36 4.01 15.46
CA VAL A 61 0.80 4.65 16.67
C VAL A 61 1.67 4.37 17.89
N ALA A 62 2.24 3.17 18.00
CA ALA A 62 3.20 2.82 19.05
C ALA A 62 4.59 3.47 18.86
N GLY A 63 4.85 4.14 17.73
CA GLY A 63 6.11 4.79 17.44
C GLY A 63 7.28 3.83 17.22
N LYS A 64 7.03 2.56 16.84
CA LYS A 64 8.09 1.54 16.70
C LYS A 64 9.20 1.95 15.74
N PHE A 65 8.86 2.69 14.69
CA PHE A 65 9.80 3.20 13.69
C PHE A 65 10.84 4.19 14.28
N LEU A 66 10.59 4.78 15.46
CA LEU A 66 11.53 5.69 16.12
C LEU A 66 12.71 4.95 16.76
N VAL A 67 12.56 3.66 17.07
CA VAL A 67 13.59 2.84 17.72
C VAL A 67 14.21 1.81 16.77
N ASP A 68 13.71 1.73 15.54
CA ASP A 68 14.21 0.84 14.50
C ASP A 68 15.48 1.42 13.86
N ARG A 69 16.63 0.81 14.19
CA ARG A 69 17.94 1.24 13.68
C ARG A 69 18.16 0.90 12.21
N GLU A 70 17.61 -0.21 11.73
CA GLU A 70 17.79 -0.61 10.34
C GLU A 70 16.99 0.30 9.41
N LEU A 71 15.76 0.64 9.82
CA LEU A 71 14.93 1.61 9.10
C LEU A 71 15.57 3.00 9.10
N ALA A 72 16.17 3.41 10.22
CA ALA A 72 16.90 4.67 10.31
C ALA A 72 18.08 4.72 9.33
N GLU A 73 18.88 3.66 9.23
CA GLU A 73 20.03 3.62 8.32
C GLU A 73 19.65 3.73 6.83
N LYS A 74 18.45 3.24 6.46
CA LYS A 74 17.92 3.34 5.09
C LYS A 74 17.17 4.65 4.82
N SER A 75 16.92 5.47 5.84
CA SER A 75 16.11 6.69 5.74
C SER A 75 16.96 7.95 5.68
N THR A 76 16.66 8.84 4.72
CA THR A 76 17.26 10.19 4.66
C THR A 76 16.82 11.10 5.81
N TYR A 77 15.89 10.63 6.67
CA TYR A 77 15.34 11.37 7.80
C TYR A 77 15.77 10.82 9.17
N ALA A 78 16.75 9.92 9.22
CA ALA A 78 17.27 9.31 10.45
C ALA A 78 17.63 10.34 11.55
N GLN A 79 18.10 11.53 11.14
CA GLN A 79 18.42 12.64 12.03
C GLN A 79 17.23 13.12 12.86
N LEU A 80 15.99 12.96 12.39
CA LEU A 80 14.80 13.38 13.13
C LEU A 80 14.57 12.54 14.38
N ILE A 81 14.98 11.27 14.37
CA ILE A 81 14.94 10.40 15.55
C ILE A 81 15.81 10.99 16.67
N ARG A 82 17.00 11.49 16.32
CA ARG A 82 17.93 12.10 17.28
C ARG A 82 17.39 13.38 17.92
N LEU A 83 16.47 14.09 17.25
CA LEU A 83 15.88 15.32 17.76
C LEU A 83 14.76 15.07 18.78
N LEU A 84 14.23 13.86 18.86
CA LEU A 84 13.10 13.54 19.74
C LEU A 84 13.52 13.32 21.21
N ASN A 85 14.82 13.32 21.54
CA ASN A 85 15.34 13.09 22.91
C ASN A 85 14.74 11.84 23.60
N ILE A 86 14.43 10.80 22.82
CA ILE A 86 14.02 9.47 23.29
C ILE A 86 15.25 8.56 23.28
#